data_AF-A0A075UVH3-F1
#
_entry.id   AF-A0A075UVH3-F1
#
_cell.length_a   1.000
_cell.length_b   1.000
_cell.length_c   1.000
_cell.angle_alpha   90.00
_cell.angle_beta   90.00
_cell.angle_gamma   90.00
#
_symmetry.space_group_name_H-M   'P 1'
#
loop_
_entity.id
_entity.type
_entity.pdbx_description
1 polymer ?
#
loop_
_entity_poly.entity_id
_entity_poly.type
_entity_poly.pdbx_seq_one_letter_code
_entity_poly.pdbx_strand_id
1 'polypeptide(L)'
;METKRPTPEEANSALRDIEEAQASLARVPPPWWYFLALAALLAIVPLIQLTPSTAAGAALGLGGLAVWAALFGITIGTFIRQSGVVPRLSAVPIRRVWPVLAVAALVMIGAMVVAKVMDQVWVWFAGSGLLACLVLVLGAIMRREARSR
;
A
#
# COMPACT_ATOMS: atom_id res chain seq x y z
N MET A 1 -37.89 29.27 -2.09
CA MET A 1 -36.56 29.74 -2.53
C MET A 1 -36.30 29.10 -3.88
N GLU A 2 -36.34 29.89 -4.94
CA GLU A 2 -36.22 29.43 -6.32
C GLU A 2 -34.73 29.19 -6.62
N THR A 3 -34.31 27.91 -6.73
CA THR A 3 -32.93 27.55 -7.04
C THR A 3 -32.64 27.88 -8.50
N LYS A 4 -32.02 29.04 -8.74
CA LYS A 4 -31.54 29.47 -10.06
C LYS A 4 -30.54 28.43 -10.58
N ARG A 5 -30.80 27.87 -11.76
CA ARG A 5 -29.94 26.86 -12.38
C ARG A 5 -28.60 27.52 -12.75
N PRO A 6 -27.44 26.93 -12.40
CA PRO A 6 -26.14 27.52 -12.71
C PRO A 6 -25.95 27.60 -14.22
N THR A 7 -25.30 28.68 -14.66
CA THR A 7 -24.91 28.86 -16.06
C THR A 7 -23.79 27.87 -16.43
N PRO A 8 -23.63 27.53 -17.71
CA PRO A 8 -22.56 26.62 -18.16
C PRO A 8 -21.15 27.09 -17.76
N GLU A 9 -20.92 28.41 -17.71
CA GLU A 9 -19.66 29.02 -17.30
C GLU A 9 -19.38 28.81 -15.80
N GLU A 10 -20.40 29.05 -14.96
CA GLU A 10 -20.32 28.78 -13.51
C GLU A 10 -20.12 27.28 -13.23
N ALA A 11 -20.76 26.40 -14.00
CA ALA A 11 -20.55 24.95 -13.86
C ALA A 11 -19.12 24.54 -14.22
N ASN A 12 -18.56 25.11 -15.30
CA ASN A 12 -17.19 24.83 -15.71
C ASN A 12 -16.15 25.39 -14.73
N SER A 13 -16.38 26.57 -14.15
CA SER A 13 -15.47 27.11 -13.13
C SER A 13 -15.49 26.23 -11.88
N ALA A 14 -16.68 25.83 -11.41
CA ALA A 14 -16.82 24.96 -10.25
C ALA A 14 -16.15 23.59 -10.46
N LEU A 15 -16.23 23.02 -11.67
CA LEU A 15 -15.50 21.79 -12.01
C LEU A 15 -13.99 21.97 -11.95
N ARG A 16 -13.46 23.08 -12.48
CA ARG A 16 -12.02 23.40 -12.40
C ARG A 16 -11.57 23.59 -10.95
N ASP A 17 -12.36 24.27 -10.13
CA ASP A 17 -12.05 24.45 -8.71
C ASP A 17 -12.01 23.10 -7.97
N ILE A 18 -12.92 22.18 -8.29
CA ILE A 18 -12.92 20.82 -7.75
C ILE A 18 -11.70 20.03 -8.25
N GLU A 19 -11.34 20.14 -9.52
CA GLU A 19 -10.16 19.47 -10.08
C GLU A 19 -8.87 19.99 -9.45
N GLU A 20 -8.74 21.30 -9.24
CA GLU A 20 -7.59 21.92 -8.61
C GLU A 20 -7.50 21.56 -7.11
N ALA A 21 -8.65 21.57 -6.42
CA ALA A 21 -8.74 21.08 -5.04
C ALA A 21 -8.34 19.60 -4.95
N GLN A 22 -8.84 18.73 -5.85
CA GLN A 22 -8.43 17.33 -5.92
C GLN A 22 -6.94 17.17 -6.25
N ALA A 23 -6.40 17.97 -7.16
CA ALA A 23 -4.98 17.95 -7.52
C ALA A 23 -4.09 18.39 -6.35
N SER A 24 -4.55 19.32 -5.52
CA SER A 24 -3.87 19.74 -4.29
C SER A 24 -3.84 18.62 -3.25
N LEU A 25 -4.98 17.93 -3.06
CA LEU A 25 -5.12 16.81 -2.11
C LEU A 25 -4.36 15.56 -2.58
N ALA A 26 -4.22 15.36 -3.89
CA ALA A 26 -3.41 14.29 -4.45
C ALA A 26 -1.91 14.41 -4.08
N ARG A 27 -1.45 15.60 -3.65
CA ARG A 27 -0.06 15.79 -3.20
C ARG A 27 0.16 15.40 -1.74
N VAL A 28 -0.89 15.09 -0.99
CA VAL A 28 -0.75 14.67 0.41
C VAL A 28 -0.06 13.31 0.46
N PRO A 29 1.14 13.22 1.06
CA PRO A 29 1.84 11.96 1.14
C PRO A 29 1.03 10.97 1.98
N PRO A 30 1.03 9.68 1.62
CA PRO A 30 0.36 8.67 2.42
C PRO A 30 0.89 8.65 3.86
N PRO A 31 0.02 8.39 4.85
CA PRO A 31 0.39 8.47 6.24
C PRO A 31 1.44 7.43 6.60
N TRP A 32 2.19 7.70 7.66
CA TRP A 32 3.40 6.94 7.94
C TRP A 32 3.17 5.46 8.24
N TRP A 33 2.08 5.19 8.93
CA TRP A 33 1.66 3.86 9.33
C TRP A 33 1.24 3.02 8.11
N TYR A 34 0.90 3.62 6.97
CA TYR A 34 0.48 2.89 5.78
C TYR A 34 1.59 1.98 5.27
N PHE A 35 2.80 2.51 5.13
CA PHE A 35 3.97 1.71 4.71
C PHE A 35 4.36 0.68 5.77
N LEU A 36 4.19 1.01 7.06
CA LEU A 36 4.47 0.07 8.14
C LEU A 36 3.50 -1.11 8.10
N ALA A 37 2.21 -0.84 7.91
CA ALA A 37 1.20 -1.87 7.76
C ALA A 37 1.44 -2.72 6.51
N LEU A 38 1.79 -2.09 5.38
CA LEU A 38 2.12 -2.82 4.15
C LEU A 38 3.37 -3.70 4.31
N ALA A 39 4.40 -3.21 5.00
CA ALA A 39 5.59 -3.99 5.32
C ALA A 39 5.27 -5.16 6.25
N ALA A 40 4.43 -4.94 7.26
CA ALA A 40 3.95 -5.98 8.17
C ALA A 40 3.16 -7.07 7.43
N LEU A 41 2.28 -6.69 6.49
CA LEU A 41 1.57 -7.64 5.64
C LEU A 41 2.55 -8.55 4.90
N LEU A 42 3.52 -7.96 4.20
CA LEU A 42 4.49 -8.72 3.43
C LEU A 42 5.32 -9.65 4.31
N ALA A 43 5.74 -9.19 5.48
CA ALA A 43 6.52 -9.98 6.43
C ALA A 43 5.73 -11.18 7.01
N ILE A 44 4.40 -11.04 7.16
CA ILE A 44 3.53 -12.07 7.75
C ILE A 44 3.13 -13.15 6.72
N VAL A 45 3.12 -12.86 5.42
CA VAL A 45 2.68 -13.82 4.39
C VAL A 45 3.38 -15.19 4.48
N PRO A 46 4.70 -15.30 4.68
CA PRO A 46 5.35 -16.60 4.81
C PRO A 46 4.98 -17.37 6.08
N LEU A 47 4.44 -16.72 7.12
CA LEU A 47 3.95 -17.41 8.31
C LEU A 47 2.76 -18.32 7.99
N ILE A 48 2.05 -18.08 6.88
CA ILE A 48 1.03 -19.01 6.38
C ILE A 48 1.65 -20.37 6.06
N GLN A 49 2.91 -20.44 5.63
CA GLN A 49 3.59 -21.71 5.37
C GLN A 49 3.89 -22.51 6.65
N LEU A 50 3.86 -21.86 7.83
CA LEU A 50 3.99 -22.54 9.11
C LEU A 50 2.64 -23.06 9.64
N THR A 51 1.52 -22.69 9.00
CA THR A 51 0.23 -23.22 9.41
C THR A 51 0.14 -24.70 9.05
N PRO A 52 -0.36 -25.55 9.96
CA PRO A 52 -0.55 -26.97 9.66
C PRO A 52 -1.40 -27.15 8.40
N SER A 53 -1.08 -28.13 7.55
CA SER A 53 -1.85 -28.45 6.34
C SER A 53 -3.23 -29.07 6.63
N THR A 54 -3.73 -28.94 7.85
CA THR A 54 -5.06 -29.37 8.28
C THR A 54 -6.09 -28.31 7.96
N ALA A 55 -7.38 -28.69 7.90
CA ALA A 55 -8.47 -27.74 7.73
C ALA A 55 -8.45 -26.63 8.82
N ALA A 56 -8.05 -26.98 10.05
CA ALA A 56 -7.91 -26.02 11.14
C ALA A 56 -6.75 -25.04 10.90
N GLY A 57 -5.60 -25.50 10.41
CA GLY A 57 -4.48 -24.61 10.07
C GLY A 57 -4.80 -23.67 8.91
N ALA A 58 -5.48 -24.17 7.87
CA ALA A 58 -5.98 -23.34 6.77
C ALA A 58 -6.99 -22.30 7.25
N ALA A 59 -7.93 -22.68 8.14
CA ALA A 59 -8.89 -21.76 8.73
C ALA A 59 -8.21 -20.67 9.58
N LEU A 60 -7.17 -21.02 10.34
CA LEU A 60 -6.37 -20.06 11.11
C LEU A 60 -5.60 -19.09 10.20
N GLY A 61 -4.96 -19.60 9.15
CA GLY A 61 -4.22 -18.77 8.19
C GLY A 61 -5.12 -17.79 7.45
N LEU A 62 -6.24 -18.28 6.89
CA LEU A 62 -7.21 -17.44 6.19
C LEU A 62 -7.94 -16.49 7.14
N GLY A 63 -8.30 -16.96 8.34
CA GLY A 63 -8.93 -16.15 9.37
C GLY A 63 -8.02 -15.01 9.84
N GLY A 64 -6.75 -15.29 10.10
CA GLY A 64 -5.77 -14.26 10.46
C GLY A 64 -5.58 -13.23 9.36
N LEU A 65 -5.47 -13.67 8.10
CA LEU A 65 -5.39 -12.77 6.94
C LEU A 65 -6.65 -11.91 6.79
N ALA A 66 -7.84 -12.49 6.97
CA ALA A 66 -9.11 -11.78 6.90
C ALA A 66 -9.24 -10.73 8.01
N VAL A 67 -8.86 -11.08 9.26
CA VAL A 67 -8.85 -10.14 10.39
C VAL A 67 -7.87 -9.00 10.12
N TRP A 68 -6.66 -9.30 9.65
CA TRP A 68 -5.68 -8.28 9.31
C TRP A 68 -6.19 -7.35 8.19
N ALA A 69 -6.74 -7.91 7.13
CA ALA A 69 -7.28 -7.15 6.00
C ALA A 69 -8.46 -6.26 6.43
N ALA A 70 -9.33 -6.77 7.32
CA ALA A 70 -10.42 -6.00 7.89
C ALA A 70 -9.91 -4.83 8.74
N LEU A 71 -8.96 -5.06 9.65
CA LEU A 71 -8.35 -4.01 10.47
C LEU A 71 -7.65 -2.95 9.61
N PHE A 72 -6.91 -3.37 8.59
CA PHE A 72 -6.25 -2.46 7.65
C PHE A 72 -7.28 -1.63 6.88
N GLY A 73 -8.34 -2.26 6.37
CA GLY A 73 -9.45 -1.60 5.68
C GLY A 73 -10.19 -0.61 6.58
N ILE A 74 -10.47 -0.97 7.84
CA ILE A 74 -11.09 -0.08 8.84
C ILE A 74 -10.18 1.12 9.12
N THR A 75 -8.88 0.89 9.26
CA THR A 75 -7.90 1.97 9.52
C THR A 75 -7.84 2.94 8.36
N ILE A 76 -7.76 2.43 7.12
CA ILE A 76 -7.84 3.24 5.90
C ILE A 76 -9.18 3.99 5.83
N GLY A 77 -10.29 3.31 6.05
CA GLY A 77 -11.63 3.92 6.00
C GLY A 77 -11.79 5.04 7.02
N THR A 78 -11.30 4.82 8.24
CA THR A 78 -11.31 5.83 9.32
C THR A 78 -10.42 7.01 8.96
N PHE A 79 -9.22 6.75 8.42
CA PHE A 79 -8.33 7.80 7.95
C PHE A 79 -8.97 8.63 6.83
N ILE A 80 -9.59 7.99 5.83
CA ILE A 80 -10.28 8.68 4.73
C ILE A 80 -11.43 9.52 5.27
N ARG A 81 -12.22 9.00 6.22
CA ARG A 81 -13.32 9.74 6.84
C ARG A 81 -12.84 10.95 7.64
N GLN A 82 -11.71 10.85 8.33
CA GLN A 82 -11.16 11.94 9.15
C GLN A 82 -10.42 12.99 8.32
N SER A 83 -9.68 12.57 7.30
CA SER A 83 -8.84 13.45 6.49
C SER A 83 -9.53 13.97 5.22
N GLY A 84 -10.61 13.32 4.78
CA GLY A 84 -11.26 13.60 3.49
C GLY A 84 -10.42 13.19 2.27
N VAL A 85 -9.25 12.59 2.48
CA VAL A 85 -8.28 12.29 1.42
C VAL A 85 -8.13 10.78 1.24
N VAL A 86 -8.35 10.31 0.01
CA VAL A 86 -8.02 8.95 -0.37
C VAL A 86 -6.52 8.88 -0.68
N PRO A 87 -5.72 8.06 0.04
CA PRO A 87 -4.31 7.89 -0.26
C PRO A 87 -4.17 7.28 -1.67
N ARG A 88 -3.85 8.10 -2.65
CA ARG A 88 -3.69 7.68 -4.05
C ARG A 88 -2.24 7.33 -4.31
N LEU A 89 -1.98 6.05 -4.59
CA LEU A 89 -0.68 5.57 -5.06
C LEU A 89 -0.29 6.17 -6.43
N SER A 90 -1.26 6.66 -7.21
CA SER A 90 -1.01 7.33 -8.50
C SER A 90 -0.31 8.69 -8.38
N ALA A 91 -0.29 9.29 -7.19
CA ALA A 91 0.50 10.49 -6.93
C ALA A 91 2.01 10.20 -6.88
N VAL A 92 2.40 8.92 -6.75
CA VAL A 92 3.80 8.51 -6.77
C VAL A 92 4.25 8.38 -8.22
N PRO A 93 5.25 9.13 -8.69
CA PRO A 93 5.69 9.06 -10.07
C PRO A 93 6.18 7.64 -10.39
N ILE A 94 5.60 7.03 -11.42
CA ILE A 94 5.84 5.62 -11.78
C ILE A 94 7.33 5.31 -12.02
N ARG A 95 8.11 6.28 -12.49
CA ARG A 95 9.57 6.18 -12.65
C ARG A 95 10.32 5.90 -11.35
N ARG A 96 9.75 6.23 -10.19
CA ARG A 96 10.32 5.96 -8.86
C ARG A 96 9.82 4.66 -8.25
N VAL A 97 8.62 4.22 -8.64
CA VAL A 97 8.05 2.94 -8.25
C VAL A 97 8.70 1.80 -9.03
N TRP A 98 9.03 2.02 -10.30
CA TRP A 98 9.62 1.03 -11.21
C TRP A 98 10.89 0.35 -10.67
N PRO A 99 11.91 1.10 -10.19
CA PRO A 99 13.10 0.49 -9.62
C PRO A 99 12.78 -0.39 -8.40
N VAL A 100 11.87 0.06 -7.53
CA VAL A 100 11.46 -0.73 -6.35
C VAL A 100 10.72 -2.00 -6.76
N LEU A 101 9.82 -1.91 -7.75
CA LEU A 101 9.14 -3.07 -8.30
C LEU A 101 10.10 -4.04 -8.99
N ALA A 102 11.09 -3.52 -9.73
CA ALA A 102 12.11 -4.33 -10.38
C ALA A 102 12.98 -5.07 -9.34
N VAL A 103 13.42 -4.38 -8.28
CA VAL A 103 14.16 -4.99 -7.17
C VAL A 103 13.28 -5.99 -6.43
N ALA A 104 12.02 -5.67 -6.17
CA ALA A 104 11.07 -6.58 -5.53
C ALA A 104 10.85 -7.86 -6.35
N ALA A 105 10.66 -7.72 -7.67
CA ALA A 105 10.54 -8.84 -8.59
C ALA A 105 11.82 -9.69 -8.60
N LEU A 106 13.00 -9.04 -8.64
CA LEU A 106 14.28 -9.74 -8.61
C LEU A 106 14.48 -10.51 -7.30
N VAL A 107 14.13 -9.92 -6.15
CA VAL A 107 14.16 -10.58 -4.83
C VAL A 107 13.23 -11.79 -4.82
N MET A 108 12.01 -11.67 -5.35
CA MET A 108 11.06 -12.78 -5.41
C MET A 108 11.53 -13.91 -6.34
N ILE A 109 12.04 -13.57 -7.52
CA ILE A 109 12.58 -14.56 -8.46
C ILE A 109 13.81 -15.25 -7.84
N GLY A 110 14.71 -14.49 -7.24
CA GLY A 110 15.88 -15.02 -6.54
C GLY A 110 15.50 -15.95 -5.40
N ALA A 111 14.56 -15.53 -4.55
CA ALA A 111 14.04 -16.37 -3.47
C ALA A 111 13.41 -17.66 -3.99
N MET A 112 12.66 -17.60 -5.10
CA MET A 112 12.05 -18.79 -5.72
C MET A 112 13.10 -19.76 -6.27
N VAL A 113 14.14 -19.25 -6.94
CA VAL A 113 15.24 -20.07 -7.46
C VAL A 113 16.00 -20.73 -6.31
N VAL A 114 16.37 -19.96 -5.28
CA VAL A 114 17.13 -20.48 -4.13
C VAL A 114 16.29 -21.48 -3.34
N ALA A 115 15.01 -21.21 -3.09
CA ALA A 115 14.11 -22.15 -2.41
C ALA A 115 13.98 -23.46 -3.18
N LYS A 116 13.86 -23.40 -4.52
CA LYS A 116 13.75 -24.59 -5.37
C LYS A 116 15.05 -25.41 -5.43
N VAL A 117 16.21 -24.76 -5.42
CA VAL A 117 17.51 -25.43 -5.51
C VAL A 117 17.97 -25.99 -4.17
N MET A 118 17.72 -25.27 -3.07
CA MET A 118 18.25 -25.62 -1.74
C MET A 118 17.23 -26.34 -0.84
N ASP A 119 15.96 -26.40 -1.27
CA ASP A 119 14.83 -26.93 -0.48
C ASP A 119 14.72 -26.30 0.92
N GLN A 120 15.08 -25.00 1.01
CA GLN A 120 15.17 -24.28 2.26
C GLN A 120 13.98 -23.31 2.41
N VAL A 121 13.11 -23.59 3.38
CA VAL A 121 11.91 -22.77 3.65
C VAL A 121 12.26 -21.38 4.21
N TRP A 122 13.40 -21.24 4.91
CA TRP A 122 13.83 -19.96 5.50
C TRP A 122 14.04 -18.85 4.45
N VAL A 123 14.30 -19.23 3.19
CA VAL A 123 14.51 -18.31 2.06
C VAL A 123 13.29 -17.43 1.81
N TRP A 124 12.08 -17.95 2.02
CA TRP A 124 10.84 -17.19 1.89
C TRP A 124 10.72 -16.09 2.96
N PHE A 125 11.17 -16.36 4.19
CA PHE A 125 11.22 -15.38 5.27
C PHE A 125 12.25 -14.29 5.01
N ALA A 126 13.43 -14.67 4.50
CA ALA A 126 14.44 -13.70 4.11
C ALA A 126 13.94 -12.79 2.96
N GLY A 127 13.33 -13.38 1.94
CA GLY A 127 12.75 -12.65 0.81
C GLY A 127 11.64 -11.68 1.22
N SER A 128 10.71 -12.13 2.08
CA SER A 128 9.64 -11.27 2.59
C SER A 128 10.16 -10.14 3.47
N GLY A 129 11.15 -10.42 4.33
CA GLY A 129 11.82 -9.42 5.15
C GLY A 129 12.51 -8.35 4.31
N LEU A 130 13.21 -8.75 3.25
CA LEU A 130 13.82 -7.82 2.28
C LEU A 130 12.77 -6.95 1.59
N LEU A 131 11.65 -7.54 1.16
CA LEU A 131 10.52 -6.78 0.59
C LEU A 131 9.92 -5.78 1.58
N ALA A 132 9.72 -6.20 2.83
CA ALA A 132 9.24 -5.32 3.89
C ALA A 132 10.19 -4.14 4.12
N CYS A 133 11.51 -4.39 4.17
CA CYS A 133 12.52 -3.35 4.24
C CYS A 133 12.47 -2.39 3.04
N LEU A 134 12.31 -2.91 1.81
CA LEU A 134 12.19 -2.08 0.61
C LEU A 134 10.98 -1.16 0.67
N VAL A 135 9.82 -1.66 1.14
CA VAL A 135 8.61 -0.85 1.33
C VAL A 135 8.83 0.25 2.36
N LEU A 136 9.52 -0.06 3.47
CA LEU A 136 9.83 0.94 4.51
C LEU A 136 10.81 2.01 4.00
N VAL A 137 11.85 1.61 3.26
CA VAL A 137 12.81 2.52 2.65
C VAL A 137 12.12 3.43 1.65
N LEU A 138 11.24 2.89 0.79
CA LEU A 138 10.44 3.69 -0.13
C LEU A 138 9.57 4.71 0.62
N GLY A 139 8.86 4.26 1.67
CA GLY A 139 8.05 5.14 2.51
C GLY A 139 8.86 6.23 3.21
N ALA A 140 10.11 5.94 3.60
CA ALA A 140 11.02 6.90 4.21
C ALA A 140 11.54 7.93 3.20
N ILE A 141 11.92 7.49 1.99
CA ILE A 141 12.35 8.38 0.89
C ILE A 141 11.21 9.34 0.52
N MET A 142 10.01 8.80 0.29
CA MET A 142 8.84 9.63 -0.05
C MET A 142 8.53 10.69 1.00
N ARG A 143 8.69 10.35 2.29
CA ARG A 143 8.46 11.31 3.37
C ARG A 143 9.57 12.32 3.56
N ARG A 144 10.83 11.95 3.30
CA ARG A 144 11.93 12.92 3.30
C ARG A 144 11.69 14.01 2.26
N GLU A 145 11.28 13.61 1.06
CA GLU A 145 11.00 14.57 -0.02
C GLU A 145 9.80 15.45 0.29
N ALA A 146 8.72 14.88 0.84
CA ALA A 146 7.54 15.65 1.24
C ALA A 146 7.82 16.70 2.33
N ARG A 147 8.88 16.52 3.13
CA ARG A 147 9.32 17.50 4.15
C ARG A 147 10.28 18.56 3.60
N SER A 148 10.87 18.32 2.43
CA SER A 148 11.85 19.23 1.81
C SER A 148 11.23 20.23 0.82
N ARG A 149 9.92 20.14 0.59
CA ARG A 149 9.11 21.09 -0.17
C ARG A 149 8.31 21.94 0.81
#